data_AF-A0A8D1T075-F1
#
_entry.id   AF-A0A8D1T075-F1
#
_cell.length_a   1.000
_cell.length_b   1.000
_cell.length_c   1.000
_cell.angle_alpha   90.00
_cell.angle_beta   90.00
_cell.angle_gamma   90.00
#
_symmetry.space_group_name_H-M   'P 1'
#
loop_
_entity.id
_entity.type
_entity.pdbx_description
1 polymer ?
#
loop_
_entity_poly.entity_id
_entity_poly.type
_entity_poly.pdbx_seq_one_letter_code
_entity_poly.pdbx_strand_id
1 'polypeptide(L)'
;MDSRRPEGAETDFELGNNSNQDKAMKKVNLIGPLALFRYSDWQDKLFMSLGTIMAIAHGAGLPLMMIVFGEMTDRFINIGGNFSFPVNLSLSMLNPGRILEEEMTRYAYYYSGLGAGVLVAAYIQVSFWTLAAGRQIKKIRQEFFHAILRQEIGWFDVSDTTELNTRLTE
;
A
#
# COMPACT_ATOMS: atom_id res chain seq x y z
N MET A 1 57.17 -62.38 -21.42
CA MET A 1 56.47 -63.38 -20.58
C MET A 1 56.82 -63.02 -19.15
N ASP A 2 55.93 -62.51 -18.32
CA ASP A 2 54.79 -63.19 -17.70
C ASP A 2 53.95 -62.09 -16.99
N SER A 3 52.79 -61.69 -17.51
CA SER A 3 51.44 -62.12 -17.13
C SER A 3 51.12 -62.10 -15.62
N ARG A 4 50.26 -61.14 -15.22
CA ARG A 4 49.06 -61.27 -14.34
C ARG A 4 48.85 -60.05 -13.44
N ARG A 5 47.86 -59.23 -13.81
CA ARG A 5 46.88 -58.60 -12.90
C ARG A 5 45.80 -59.65 -12.57
N PRO A 6 45.11 -59.61 -11.42
CA PRO A 6 44.06 -58.62 -11.11
C PRO A 6 44.19 -58.12 -9.63
N GLU A 7 43.41 -57.24 -9.03
CA GLU A 7 41.98 -56.91 -9.12
C GLU A 7 41.72 -55.68 -8.20
N GLY A 8 40.72 -54.85 -8.53
CA GLY A 8 39.92 -54.06 -7.57
C GLY A 8 40.52 -52.83 -6.88
N ALA A 9 40.27 -51.63 -7.43
CA ALA A 9 39.80 -50.47 -6.66
C ALA A 9 39.23 -49.45 -7.67
N GLU A 10 37.90 -49.49 -7.82
CA GLU A 10 37.12 -48.43 -8.46
C GLU A 10 37.36 -47.13 -7.68
N THR A 11 37.81 -46.07 -8.34
CA THR A 11 37.63 -44.71 -7.83
C THR A 11 36.55 -44.08 -8.68
N ASP A 12 35.39 -44.01 -8.05
CA ASP A 12 34.14 -43.52 -8.57
C ASP A 12 34.26 -42.11 -9.16
N PHE A 13 33.49 -41.93 -10.23
CA PHE A 13 33.10 -40.66 -10.79
C PHE A 13 32.37 -39.83 -9.72
N GLU A 14 33.08 -38.92 -9.04
CA GLU A 14 32.45 -37.90 -8.20
C GLU A 14 31.79 -36.82 -9.07
N LEU A 15 30.50 -37.06 -9.35
CA LEU A 15 29.51 -36.01 -9.60
C LEU A 15 29.35 -35.17 -8.33
N GLY A 16 29.72 -33.90 -8.40
CA GLY A 16 29.44 -32.89 -7.36
C GLY A 16 30.72 -32.13 -7.01
N ASN A 17 30.81 -30.84 -7.28
CA ASN A 17 30.02 -29.89 -6.52
C ASN A 17 29.90 -28.56 -7.29
N ASN A 18 28.77 -28.38 -7.97
CA ASN A 18 28.39 -27.13 -8.63
C ASN A 18 27.79 -26.16 -7.61
N SER A 19 28.55 -25.80 -6.57
CA SER A 19 28.09 -24.95 -5.45
C SER A 19 28.96 -23.71 -5.24
N ASN A 20 29.30 -23.00 -6.31
CA ASN A 20 29.84 -21.64 -6.19
C ASN A 20 29.28 -20.69 -7.26
N GLN A 21 28.05 -20.96 -7.70
CA GLN A 21 27.17 -19.94 -8.29
C GLN A 21 26.06 -19.56 -7.28
N ASP A 22 26.43 -19.42 -6.01
CA ASP A 22 25.70 -18.49 -5.16
C ASP A 22 25.99 -17.11 -5.71
N LYS A 23 25.08 -16.63 -6.57
CA LYS A 23 25.02 -15.27 -7.05
C LYS A 23 25.25 -14.36 -5.86
N ALA A 24 26.46 -13.80 -5.77
CA ALA A 24 26.78 -12.74 -4.84
C ALA A 24 25.77 -11.63 -5.14
N MET A 25 24.73 -11.56 -4.32
CA MET A 25 23.68 -10.57 -4.42
C MET A 25 24.40 -9.23 -4.31
N LYS A 26 24.58 -8.55 -5.44
CA LYS A 26 25.26 -7.27 -5.55
C LYS A 26 24.63 -6.40 -4.47
N LYS A 27 25.35 -6.09 -3.38
CA LYS A 27 24.82 -5.29 -2.28
C LYS A 27 24.39 -3.95 -2.87
N VAL A 28 23.10 -3.81 -3.11
CA VAL A 28 22.54 -2.55 -3.58
C VAL A 28 22.72 -1.58 -2.42
N ASN A 29 23.41 -0.47 -2.64
CA ASN A 29 23.52 0.55 -1.62
C ASN A 29 22.14 1.22 -1.50
N LEU A 30 21.38 0.86 -0.47
CA LEU A 30 20.10 1.50 -0.18
C LEU A 30 20.35 2.96 0.20
N ILE A 31 19.65 3.86 -0.46
CA ILE A 31 19.65 5.28 -0.14
C ILE A 31 18.66 5.46 1.03
N GLY A 32 19.01 6.32 1.99
CA GLY A 32 18.11 6.65 3.08
C GLY A 32 16.78 7.24 2.57
N PRO A 33 15.63 6.91 3.16
CA PRO A 33 14.32 7.34 2.65
C PRO A 33 14.17 8.86 2.57
N LEU A 34 14.86 9.61 3.43
CA LEU A 34 14.87 11.07 3.41
C LEU A 34 15.69 11.65 2.24
N ALA A 35 16.74 10.95 1.81
CA ALA A 35 17.55 11.38 0.67
C ALA A 35 16.80 11.17 -0.67
N LEU A 36 15.80 10.30 -0.70
CA LEU A 36 14.89 10.15 -1.85
C LEU A 36 14.07 11.43 -2.11
N PHE A 37 13.63 12.11 -1.05
CA PHE A 37 12.84 13.35 -1.14
C PHE A 37 13.70 14.61 -1.33
N ARG A 38 15.00 14.48 -1.60
CA ARG A 38 15.92 15.62 -1.75
C ARG A 38 15.53 16.58 -2.88
N TYR A 39 14.89 16.08 -3.93
CA TYR A 39 14.45 16.86 -5.11
C TYR A 39 13.01 17.43 -4.97
N SER A 40 12.41 17.30 -3.78
CA SER A 40 11.03 17.73 -3.49
C SER A 40 10.95 19.24 -3.28
N ASP A 41 10.16 19.96 -4.10
CA ASP A 41 9.90 21.40 -3.92
C ASP A 41 9.05 21.67 -2.69
N TRP A 42 8.98 22.95 -2.28
CA TRP A 42 8.02 23.41 -1.27
C TRP A 42 6.58 23.00 -1.56
N GLN A 43 6.16 23.08 -2.83
CA GLN A 43 4.82 22.67 -3.26
C GLN A 43 4.59 21.16 -3.11
N ASP A 44 5.61 20.35 -3.40
CA ASP A 44 5.54 18.89 -3.26
C ASP A 44 5.42 18.49 -1.79
N LYS A 45 6.16 19.16 -0.90
CA LYS A 45 6.05 18.97 0.56
C LYS A 45 4.65 19.31 1.08
N LEU A 46 4.02 20.36 0.56
CA LEU A 46 2.66 20.73 0.91
C LEU A 46 1.67 19.65 0.48
N PHE A 47 1.74 19.17 -0.77
CA PHE A 47 0.88 18.08 -1.25
C PHE A 47 1.08 16.79 -0.45
N MET A 48 2.31 16.43 -0.12
CA MET A 48 2.59 15.26 0.72
C MET A 48 2.00 15.41 2.13
N SER A 49 2.16 16.56 2.77
CA SER A 49 1.59 16.79 4.12
C SER A 49 0.05 16.78 4.12
N LEU A 50 -0.58 17.33 3.09
CA LEU A 50 -2.03 17.36 3.01
C LEU A 50 -2.59 15.97 2.67
N GLY A 51 -1.90 15.25 1.78
CA GLY A 51 -2.22 13.87 1.45
C GLY A 51 -2.09 12.92 2.65
N THR A 52 -1.10 13.10 3.54
CA THR A 52 -0.97 12.27 4.75
C THR A 52 -2.05 12.56 5.78
N ILE A 53 -2.44 13.83 5.98
CA ILE A 53 -3.56 14.18 6.87
C ILE A 53 -4.86 13.52 6.37
N MET A 54 -5.12 13.58 5.05
CA MET A 54 -6.29 12.92 4.46
C MET A 54 -6.20 11.39 4.51
N ALA A 55 -5.00 10.82 4.41
CA ALA A 55 -4.79 9.38 4.58
C ALA A 55 -5.15 8.90 5.99
N ILE A 56 -4.80 9.67 7.02
CA ILE A 56 -5.16 9.37 8.41
C ILE A 56 -6.69 9.42 8.57
N ALA A 57 -7.33 10.47 8.04
CA ALA A 57 -8.79 10.62 8.08
C ALA A 57 -9.50 9.47 7.34
N HIS A 58 -9.02 9.10 6.14
CA HIS A 58 -9.56 7.98 5.37
C HIS A 58 -9.38 6.64 6.09
N GLY A 59 -8.21 6.41 6.71
CA GLY A 59 -7.93 5.19 7.49
C GLY A 59 -8.86 5.01 8.69
N ALA A 60 -9.29 6.11 9.33
CA ALA A 60 -10.28 6.07 10.41
C ALA A 60 -11.71 5.77 9.94
N GLY A 61 -11.98 5.76 8.63
CA GLY A 61 -13.31 5.50 8.06
C GLY A 61 -13.88 4.14 8.45
N LEU A 62 -13.09 3.07 8.39
CA LEU A 62 -13.58 1.72 8.73
C LEU A 62 -13.97 1.58 10.22
N PRO A 63 -13.14 1.99 11.20
CA PRO A 63 -13.54 2.01 12.61
C PRO A 63 -14.78 2.86 12.88
N LEU A 64 -14.89 4.05 12.27
CA LEU A 64 -16.05 4.93 12.47
C LEU A 64 -17.34 4.28 11.96
N MET A 65 -17.30 3.66 10.78
CA MET A 65 -18.44 2.93 10.22
C MET A 65 -18.88 1.77 11.14
N MET A 66 -17.92 1.13 11.81
CA MET A 66 -18.16 0.04 12.75
C MET A 66 -18.78 0.50 14.07
N ILE A 67 -18.43 1.69 14.57
CA ILE A 67 -19.08 2.29 15.75
C ILE A 67 -20.55 2.60 15.46
N VAL A 68 -20.83 3.24 14.31
CA VAL A 68 -22.21 3.53 13.89
C VAL A 68 -23.02 2.25 13.72
N PHE A 69 -22.40 1.19 13.20
CA PHE A 69 -23.04 -0.12 13.06
C PHE A 69 -23.40 -0.74 14.42
N GLY A 70 -22.49 -0.63 15.39
CA GLY A 70 -22.71 -1.08 16.76
C GLY A 70 -23.89 -0.37 17.42
N GLU A 71 -23.92 0.97 17.35
CA GLU A 71 -25.03 1.76 17.89
C GLU A 71 -26.37 1.41 17.23
N MET A 72 -26.39 1.28 15.90
CA MET A 72 -27.58 0.86 15.17
C MET A 72 -28.08 -0.51 15.67
N THR A 73 -27.17 -1.48 15.83
CA THR A 73 -27.47 -2.83 16.35
C THR A 73 -28.04 -2.79 17.77
N ASP A 74 -27.46 -1.98 18.65
CA ASP A 74 -27.93 -1.82 20.03
C ASP A 74 -29.36 -1.26 20.08
N ARG A 75 -29.71 -0.32 19.19
CA ARG A 75 -31.08 0.23 19.10
C ARG A 75 -32.09 -0.84 18.67
N PHE A 76 -31.73 -1.69 17.72
CA PHE A 76 -32.58 -2.81 17.33
C PHE A 76 -32.82 -3.80 18.47
N ILE A 77 -31.76 -4.19 19.18
CA ILE A 77 -31.85 -5.16 20.27
C ILE A 77 -32.70 -4.60 21.42
N ASN A 78 -32.52 -3.33 21.77
CA ASN A 78 -33.32 -2.69 22.83
C ASN A 78 -34.81 -2.61 22.47
N ILE A 79 -35.16 -2.41 21.19
CA ILE A 79 -36.56 -2.42 20.74
C ILE A 79 -37.09 -3.86 20.73
N GLY A 80 -36.32 -4.84 20.25
CA GLY A 80 -36.67 -6.25 20.29
C GLY A 80 -36.84 -6.82 21.71
N GLY A 81 -36.07 -6.33 22.69
CA GLY A 81 -36.20 -6.69 24.10
C GLY A 81 -37.52 -6.22 24.72
N ASN A 82 -37.99 -5.03 24.35
CA ASN A 82 -39.29 -4.50 24.78
C ASN A 82 -40.50 -5.17 24.11
N PHE A 83 -40.29 -5.95 23.05
CA PHE A 83 -41.31 -6.82 22.44
C PHE A 83 -41.53 -8.13 23.22
N SER A 84 -40.76 -8.41 24.27
CA SER A 84 -41.10 -9.44 25.26
C SER A 84 -42.22 -8.92 26.17
N PHE A 85 -43.46 -9.03 25.67
CA PHE A 85 -44.75 -8.67 26.27
C PHE A 85 -44.78 -8.27 27.77
N PRO A 86 -44.86 -6.96 28.09
CA PRO A 86 -45.46 -6.49 29.32
C PRO A 86 -46.88 -5.97 29.08
N VAL A 87 -47.82 -6.44 29.90
CA VAL A 87 -49.28 -6.27 29.83
C VAL A 87 -49.77 -4.85 30.21
N ASN A 88 -49.03 -3.80 29.83
CA ASN A 88 -49.39 -2.41 30.14
C ASN A 88 -49.36 -1.54 28.86
N LEU A 89 -50.53 -1.36 28.27
CA LEU A 89 -50.73 -0.63 27.02
C LEU A 89 -50.65 0.89 27.29
N SER A 90 -49.44 1.44 27.28
CA SER A 90 -49.22 2.89 27.14
C SER A 90 -49.38 3.31 25.68
N LEU A 91 -50.03 4.45 25.42
CA LEU A 91 -50.29 5.02 24.08
C LEU A 91 -49.00 5.22 23.25
N SER A 92 -47.84 5.30 23.91
CA SER A 92 -46.50 5.36 23.31
C SER A 92 -46.04 4.04 22.66
N MET A 93 -46.69 2.90 22.92
CA MET A 93 -46.41 1.60 22.30
C MET A 93 -47.25 1.30 21.04
N LEU A 94 -48.11 2.21 20.60
CA LEU A 94 -48.98 1.96 19.44
C LEU A 94 -48.24 2.01 18.09
N ASN A 95 -46.97 2.43 18.05
CA ASN A 95 -46.21 2.38 16.80
C ASN A 95 -44.69 2.27 16.99
N PRO A 96 -44.18 1.14 17.56
CA PRO A 96 -42.74 0.89 17.66
C PRO A 96 -42.04 0.95 16.29
N GLY A 97 -42.77 0.69 15.19
CA GLY A 97 -42.27 0.82 13.82
C GLY A 97 -41.87 2.24 13.45
N ARG A 98 -42.64 3.26 13.84
CA ARG A 98 -42.35 4.67 13.48
C ARG A 98 -41.12 5.24 14.20
N ILE A 99 -40.95 4.90 15.48
CA ILE A 99 -39.77 5.34 16.26
C ILE A 99 -38.50 4.70 15.69
N LEU A 100 -38.59 3.42 15.31
CA LEU A 100 -37.48 2.70 14.70
C LEU A 100 -37.17 3.22 13.29
N GLU A 101 -38.20 3.55 12.50
CA GLU A 101 -38.07 4.16 11.17
C GLU A 101 -37.36 5.53 11.22
N GLU A 102 -37.71 6.38 12.18
CA GLU A 102 -37.09 7.70 12.36
C GLU A 102 -35.60 7.58 12.77
N GLU A 103 -35.29 6.69 13.71
CA GLU A 103 -33.91 6.43 14.14
C GLU A 103 -33.05 5.79 13.03
N MET A 104 -33.60 4.81 12.30
CA MET A 104 -32.92 4.22 11.13
C MET A 104 -32.60 5.25 10.06
N THR A 105 -33.55 6.13 9.77
CA THR A 105 -33.37 7.19 8.78
C THR A 105 -32.24 8.12 9.20
N ARG A 106 -32.12 8.43 10.50
CA ARG A 106 -30.99 9.21 11.05
C ARG A 106 -29.65 8.49 10.85
N TYR A 107 -29.57 7.19 11.13
CA TYR A 107 -28.34 6.42 10.89
C TYR A 107 -27.99 6.32 9.40
N ALA A 108 -28.99 6.25 8.50
CA ALA A 108 -28.77 6.28 7.06
C ALA A 108 -28.14 7.61 6.60
N TYR A 109 -28.52 8.74 7.20
CA TYR A 109 -27.86 10.03 6.94
C TYR A 109 -26.41 10.05 7.45
N TYR A 110 -26.10 9.47 8.62
CA TYR A 110 -24.72 9.36 9.10
C TYR A 110 -23.85 8.51 8.17
N TYR A 111 -24.35 7.37 7.70
CA TYR A 111 -23.65 6.54 6.72
C TYR A 111 -23.41 7.25 5.40
N SER A 112 -24.41 7.99 4.92
CA SER A 112 -24.28 8.77 3.68
C SER A 112 -23.22 9.87 3.82
N GLY A 113 -23.19 10.57 4.96
CA GLY A 113 -22.20 11.59 5.26
C GLY A 113 -20.78 11.03 5.40
N LEU A 114 -20.62 9.90 6.10
CA LEU A 114 -19.33 9.21 6.23
C LEU A 114 -18.82 8.72 4.87
N GLY A 115 -19.69 8.12 4.05
CA GLY A 115 -19.34 7.67 2.70
C GLY A 115 -18.87 8.82 1.81
N ALA A 116 -19.59 9.94 1.81
CA ALA A 116 -19.17 11.14 1.08
C ALA A 116 -17.84 11.71 1.59
N GLY A 117 -17.65 11.76 2.91
CA GLY A 117 -16.39 12.22 3.52
C GLY A 117 -15.20 11.34 3.17
N VAL A 118 -15.37 10.02 3.25
CA VAL A 118 -14.35 9.03 2.86
C VAL A 118 -14.02 9.13 1.38
N LEU A 119 -15.03 9.30 0.52
CA LEU A 119 -14.82 9.47 -0.93
C LEU A 119 -13.94 10.68 -1.23
N VAL A 120 -14.23 11.83 -0.62
CA VAL A 120 -13.45 13.06 -0.80
C VAL A 120 -12.04 12.90 -0.22
N ALA A 121 -11.92 12.34 0.99
CA ALA A 121 -10.62 12.12 1.63
C ALA A 121 -9.73 11.18 0.80
N ALA A 122 -10.28 10.07 0.31
CA ALA A 122 -9.59 9.11 -0.54
C ALA A 122 -9.12 9.74 -1.85
N TYR A 123 -9.98 10.52 -2.50
CA TYR A 123 -9.63 11.23 -3.73
C TYR A 123 -8.46 12.19 -3.49
N ILE A 124 -8.56 13.07 -2.49
CA ILE A 124 -7.51 14.05 -2.17
C ILE A 124 -6.20 13.34 -1.80
N GLN A 125 -6.25 12.29 -0.98
CA GLN A 125 -5.10 11.49 -0.61
C GLN A 125 -4.36 10.97 -1.85
N VAL A 126 -5.06 10.26 -2.75
CA VAL A 126 -4.43 9.63 -3.92
C VAL A 126 -3.97 10.67 -4.92
N SER A 127 -4.78 11.70 -5.20
CA SER A 127 -4.44 12.76 -6.14
C SER A 127 -3.19 13.53 -5.71
N PHE A 128 -3.06 13.89 -4.43
CA PHE A 128 -1.89 14.65 -3.99
C PHE A 128 -0.61 13.82 -3.93
N TRP A 129 -0.69 12.55 -3.55
CA TRP A 129 0.46 11.66 -3.62
C TRP A 129 0.93 11.40 -5.05
N THR A 130 0.00 11.18 -5.98
CA THR A 130 0.32 10.94 -7.39
C THR A 130 0.90 12.18 -8.07
N LEU A 131 0.36 13.37 -7.80
CA LEU A 131 0.89 14.63 -8.32
C LEU A 131 2.30 14.93 -7.76
N ALA A 132 2.51 14.76 -6.46
CA ALA A 132 3.83 14.97 -5.84
C ALA A 132 4.87 13.96 -6.38
N ALA A 133 4.50 12.68 -6.51
CA ALA A 133 5.35 11.65 -7.09
C ALA A 133 5.70 11.95 -8.56
N GLY A 134 4.70 12.33 -9.38
CA GLY A 134 4.92 12.66 -10.78
C GLY A 134 5.88 13.84 -10.99
N ARG A 135 5.75 14.89 -10.17
CA ARG A 135 6.68 16.04 -10.18
C ARG A 135 8.10 15.64 -9.81
N GLN A 136 8.27 14.81 -8.79
CA GLN A 136 9.58 14.32 -8.36
C GLN A 136 10.22 13.41 -9.41
N ILE A 137 9.48 12.44 -9.96
CA ILE A 137 9.97 11.53 -11.00
C ILE A 137 10.42 12.31 -12.24
N LYS A 138 9.67 13.33 -12.66
CA LYS A 138 10.05 14.16 -13.81
C LYS A 138 11.41 14.83 -13.62
N LYS A 139 11.65 15.41 -12.43
CA LYS A 139 12.94 16.04 -12.11
C LYS A 139 14.07 15.04 -12.05
N ILE A 140 13.84 13.89 -11.40
CA ILE A 140 14.84 12.83 -11.30
C ILE A 140 15.24 12.35 -12.69
N ARG A 141 14.28 12.12 -13.59
CA ARG A 141 14.58 11.71 -14.98
C ARG A 141 15.36 12.77 -15.75
N GLN A 142 15.09 14.05 -15.54
CA GLN A 142 15.84 15.15 -16.17
C GLN A 142 17.29 15.20 -15.68
N GLU A 143 17.50 15.17 -14.36
CA GLU A 143 18.84 15.18 -13.75
C GLU A 143 19.64 13.93 -14.09
N PHE A 144 18.99 12.76 -14.11
CA PHE A 144 19.62 11.50 -14.49
C PHE A 144 20.04 11.48 -15.96
N PHE A 145 19.17 11.92 -16.87
CA PHE A 145 19.51 12.03 -18.29
C PHE A 145 20.63 13.05 -18.52
N HIS A 146 20.57 14.20 -17.84
CA HIS A 146 21.62 15.22 -17.90
C HIS A 146 22.98 14.68 -17.42
N ALA A 147 23.00 13.89 -16.32
CA ALA A 147 24.21 13.28 -15.80
C ALA A 147 24.82 12.26 -16.77
N ILE A 148 23.99 11.41 -17.39
CA ILE A 148 24.46 10.41 -18.37
C ILE A 148 25.13 11.08 -19.57
N LEU A 149 24.53 12.15 -20.12
CA LEU A 149 25.09 12.84 -21.29
C LEU A 149 26.44 13.52 -21.02
N ARG A 150 26.78 13.76 -19.75
CA ARG A 150 28.03 14.42 -19.33
C ARG A 150 29.16 13.44 -19.03
N GLN A 151 28.90 12.14 -19.16
CA GLN A 151 29.85 11.09 -18.84
C GLN A 151 30.86 10.90 -19.99
N GLU A 152 32.08 10.49 -19.66
CA GLU A 152 33.15 10.27 -20.65
C GLU A 152 32.93 9.02 -21.51
N ILE A 153 33.51 9.01 -22.71
CA ILE A 153 33.35 7.91 -23.67
C ILE A 153 33.83 6.55 -23.13
N GLY A 154 34.84 6.55 -22.26
CA GLY A 154 35.36 5.34 -21.62
C GLY A 154 34.37 4.67 -20.65
N TRP A 155 33.44 5.42 -20.06
CA TRP A 155 32.39 4.84 -19.23
C TRP A 155 31.31 4.13 -20.07
N PHE A 156 31.03 4.64 -21.27
CA PHE A 156 30.08 4.02 -22.20
C PHE A 156 30.59 2.69 -22.77
N ASP A 157 31.91 2.50 -22.84
CA ASP A 157 32.52 1.24 -23.32
C ASP A 157 32.41 0.10 -22.28
N VAL A 158 32.31 0.45 -21.00
CA VAL A 158 32.17 -0.51 -19.88
C VAL A 158 30.70 -0.71 -19.47
N SER A 159 29.81 0.21 -19.83
CA SER A 159 28.41 0.19 -19.43
C SER A 159 27.51 -0.36 -20.54
N ASP A 160 26.75 -1.42 -20.26
CA ASP A 160 25.81 -1.99 -21.22
C ASP A 160 24.71 -0.98 -21.58
N THR A 161 24.67 -0.55 -22.84
CA THR A 161 23.70 0.44 -23.34
C THR A 161 22.25 -0.03 -23.22
N THR A 162 22.02 -1.34 -23.35
CA THR A 162 20.70 -1.97 -23.11
C THR A 162 20.29 -1.85 -21.64
N GLU A 163 21.20 -2.10 -20.70
CA GLU A 163 20.92 -1.97 -19.26
C GLU A 163 20.64 -0.50 -18.90
N LEU A 164 21.36 0.45 -19.50
CA LEU A 164 21.17 1.88 -19.29
C LEU A 164 19.79 2.37 -19.76
N ASN A 165 19.33 1.90 -20.92
CA ASN A 165 18.02 2.28 -21.44
C ASN A 165 16.91 1.76 -20.52
N THR A 166 17.02 0.50 -20.06
CA THR A 166 16.07 -0.08 -19.11
C THR A 166 16.05 0.71 -17.80
N ARG A 167 17.21 1.07 -17.23
CA ARG A 167 17.32 1.89 -16.00
C ARG A 167 16.78 3.31 -16.13
N LEU A 168 16.70 3.85 -17.35
CA LEU A 168 16.13 5.18 -17.60
C LEU A 168 14.59 5.13 -17.57
N THR A 169 14.00 4.04 -18.04
CA THR A 169 12.56 3.88 -18.19
C THR A 169 11.89 3.26 -16.97
N GLU A 170 12.50 2.22 -16.40
CA GLU A 170 12.01 1.46 -15.24
C GLU A 170 12.37 2.12 -13.91
#